data_AF-I0V340-F1
#
_entry.id   AF-I0V340-F1
#
_cell.length_a   1.000
_cell.length_b   1.000
_cell.length_c   1.000
_cell.angle_alpha   90.00
_cell.angle_beta   90.00
_cell.angle_gamma   90.00
#
_symmetry.space_group_name_H-M   'P 1'
#
loop_
_entity.id
_entity.type
_entity.pdbx_description
1 polymer ?
#
loop_
_entity_poly.entity_id
_entity_poly.type
_entity_poly.pdbx_seq_one_letter_code
_entity_poly.pdbx_strand_id
1 'polypeptide(L)'
;MGIGGSATPRREWRDVPALPSMGRVATTVAEPGLFRNTAAHYGVPFPAVEIHGHDALYKRVTRAYEMFVASVEYVFEQSGEVTRHAGSAVALPWVMRSRTDGSVAGRGLEVLTFAPDRRVRTDHEYVG
;
A
#
# COMPACT_ATOMS: atom_id res chain seq x y z
N MET A 1 -5.76 -39.11 22.67
CA MET A 1 -4.80 -39.54 21.64
C MET A 1 -5.62 -39.79 20.38
N GLY A 2 -5.55 -39.07 19.27
CA GLY A 2 -4.78 -37.89 18.85
C GLY A 2 -5.57 -37.09 17.80
N ILE A 3 -5.17 -35.84 17.61
CA ILE A 3 -5.67 -34.85 16.64
C ILE A 3 -5.12 -35.14 15.23
N GLY A 4 -5.94 -34.96 14.20
CA GLY A 4 -5.53 -35.05 12.79
C GLY A 4 -6.16 -33.95 11.96
N GLY A 5 -5.50 -32.79 11.91
CA GLY A 5 -5.90 -31.66 11.07
C GLY A 5 -5.47 -31.87 9.62
N SER A 6 -6.37 -31.63 8.68
CA SER A 6 -6.02 -31.51 7.26
C SER A 6 -5.73 -30.04 6.94
N ALA A 7 -4.44 -29.71 6.82
CA ALA A 7 -3.98 -28.41 6.35
C ALA A 7 -4.16 -28.31 4.83
N THR A 8 -4.84 -27.25 4.38
CA THR A 8 -4.94 -26.85 2.97
C THR A 8 -3.55 -26.51 2.40
N PRO A 9 -3.17 -26.98 1.20
CA PRO A 9 -1.84 -26.73 0.66
C PRO A 9 -1.62 -25.24 0.33
N ARG A 10 -0.53 -24.70 0.90
CA ARG A 10 -0.01 -23.35 0.69
C ARG A 10 0.49 -23.24 -0.76
N ARG A 11 -0.19 -22.45 -1.61
CA ARG A 11 0.32 -22.11 -2.95
C ARG A 11 1.66 -21.38 -2.80
N GLU A 12 2.71 -22.00 -3.31
CA GLU A 12 4.04 -21.44 -3.44
C GLU A 12 4.04 -20.46 -4.64
N TRP A 13 4.30 -19.18 -4.38
CA TRP A 13 4.15 -18.08 -5.35
C TRP A 13 5.32 -17.95 -6.33
N ARG A 14 6.02 -19.04 -6.67
CA ARG A 14 7.26 -18.99 -7.45
C ARG A 14 7.10 -19.04 -8.98
N ASP A 15 5.92 -19.38 -9.50
CA ASP A 15 5.77 -19.69 -10.93
C ASP A 15 4.94 -18.68 -11.74
N VAL A 16 5.03 -17.38 -11.44
CA VAL A 16 4.40 -16.36 -12.29
C VAL A 16 5.40 -15.87 -13.34
N PRO A 17 5.19 -16.13 -14.64
CA PRO A 17 6.11 -15.66 -15.68
C PRO A 17 6.10 -14.13 -15.74
N ALA A 18 7.31 -13.54 -15.77
CA ALA A 18 7.50 -12.12 -15.98
C ALA A 18 7.04 -11.72 -17.38
N LEU A 19 6.07 -10.82 -17.47
CA LEU A 19 5.54 -10.24 -18.71
C LEU A 19 5.95 -8.76 -18.81
N PRO A 20 6.09 -8.20 -20.03
CA PRO A 20 6.76 -6.93 -20.28
C PRO A 20 6.17 -5.76 -19.48
N SER A 21 7.07 -4.94 -18.96
CA SER A 21 6.82 -3.79 -18.10
C SER A 21 6.04 -2.69 -18.84
N MET A 22 4.74 -2.57 -18.57
CA MET A 22 4.06 -1.29 -18.68
C MET A 22 4.15 -0.58 -17.33
N GLY A 23 4.68 0.65 -17.35
CA GLY A 23 5.02 1.44 -16.16
C GLY A 23 3.86 1.53 -15.17
N ARG A 24 4.07 0.96 -13.99
CA ARG A 24 3.22 1.17 -12.81
C ARG A 24 3.86 2.28 -12.00
N VAL A 25 3.10 3.28 -11.61
CA VAL A 25 3.59 4.39 -10.78
C VAL A 25 2.90 4.28 -9.44
N ALA A 26 3.66 4.07 -8.35
CA ALA A 26 3.17 4.42 -7.03
C ALA A 26 3.76 5.76 -6.60
N THR A 27 2.92 6.65 -6.11
CA THR A 27 3.32 7.94 -5.56
C THR A 27 3.02 7.94 -4.08
N THR A 28 4.05 7.99 -3.23
CA THR A 28 3.90 8.13 -1.78
C THR A 28 4.26 9.54 -1.35
N VAL A 29 3.32 10.23 -0.71
CA VAL A 29 3.59 11.50 -0.03
C VAL A 29 3.79 11.21 1.46
N ALA A 30 5.05 11.20 1.91
CA ALA A 30 5.39 11.07 3.33
C ALA A 30 5.55 12.46 3.97
N GLU A 31 5.12 12.63 5.23
CA GLU A 31 5.35 13.84 6.04
C GLU A 31 6.52 13.60 7.03
N PRO A 32 7.75 14.11 6.78
CA PRO A 32 8.87 13.89 7.69
C PRO A 32 9.12 15.14 8.55
N GLY A 33 8.82 15.00 9.85
CA GLY A 33 9.20 15.95 10.88
C GLY A 33 10.71 15.93 11.14
N LEU A 34 11.47 16.75 10.40
CA LEU A 34 12.65 17.49 10.86
C LEU A 34 13.17 18.50 9.81
N PHE A 35 12.69 18.41 8.56
CA PHE A 35 13.08 19.31 7.45
C PHE A 35 11.93 20.24 6.98
N ARG A 36 10.89 20.41 7.81
CA ARG A 36 9.63 21.09 7.47
C ARG A 36 9.73 22.61 7.23
N ASN A 37 10.85 23.26 7.58
CA ASN A 37 10.87 24.72 7.71
C ASN A 37 11.18 25.49 6.42
N THR A 38 11.56 24.83 5.32
CA THR A 38 11.96 25.55 4.09
C THR A 38 10.96 25.38 2.93
N ALA A 39 10.32 24.22 2.78
CA ALA A 39 9.41 23.94 1.66
C ALA A 39 7.99 24.53 1.87
N ALA A 40 7.48 24.50 3.10
CA ALA A 40 6.18 25.09 3.46
C ALA A 40 6.16 26.62 3.30
N HIS A 41 7.32 27.28 3.48
CA HIS A 41 7.47 28.73 3.31
C HIS A 41 7.23 29.20 1.86
N TYR A 42 7.44 28.32 0.87
CA TYR A 42 7.31 28.62 -0.56
C TYR A 42 6.16 27.89 -1.26
N GLY A 43 5.29 27.18 -0.52
CA GLY A 43 4.13 26.50 -1.11
C GLY A 43 4.47 25.37 -2.08
N VAL A 44 5.68 24.81 -1.99
CA VAL A 44 6.11 23.69 -2.83
C VAL A 44 5.97 22.40 -2.00
N PRO A 45 5.07 21.46 -2.35
CA PRO A 45 5.05 20.15 -1.72
C PRO A 45 6.40 19.46 -1.92
N PHE A 46 6.92 18.85 -0.86
CA PHE A 46 8.09 17.96 -0.93
C PHE A 46 7.90 16.98 -2.10
N PRO A 47 8.91 16.73 -2.95
CA PRO A 47 8.68 15.96 -4.16
C PRO A 47 8.10 14.60 -3.78
N ALA A 48 6.98 14.26 -4.39
CA ALA A 48 6.32 13.00 -4.14
C ALA A 48 7.30 11.87 -4.49
N VAL A 49 7.39 10.85 -3.63
CA VAL A 49 8.25 9.70 -3.90
C VAL A 49 7.56 8.87 -4.97
N GLU A 50 8.12 8.84 -6.17
CA GLU A 50 7.61 8.02 -7.26
C GLU A 50 8.39 6.72 -7.39
N ILE A 51 7.66 5.61 -7.44
CA ILE A 51 8.22 4.27 -7.58
C ILE A 51 7.63 3.63 -8.82
N HIS A 52 8.52 3.29 -9.75
CA HIS A 52 8.15 2.86 -11.09
C HIS A 52 8.44 1.38 -11.32
N GLY A 53 7.46 0.66 -11.84
CA GLY A 53 7.59 -0.74 -12.25
C GLY A 53 7.33 -1.74 -11.13
N HIS A 54 6.93 -2.95 -11.54
CA HIS A 54 6.48 -3.99 -10.62
C HIS A 54 7.53 -4.36 -9.57
N ASP A 55 8.79 -4.54 -9.96
CA ASP A 55 9.82 -5.03 -9.02
C ASP A 55 10.19 -4.00 -7.96
N ALA A 56 10.21 -2.71 -8.32
CA ALA A 56 10.45 -1.63 -7.38
C ALA A 56 9.28 -1.52 -6.39
N LEU A 57 8.05 -1.60 -6.89
CA LEU A 57 6.85 -1.65 -6.05
C LEU A 57 6.84 -2.87 -5.14
N TYR A 58 7.20 -4.04 -5.66
CA TYR A 58 7.26 -5.27 -4.90
C TYR A 58 8.24 -5.16 -3.73
N LYS A 59 9.44 -4.61 -3.97
CA LYS A 59 10.44 -4.36 -2.92
C LYS A 59 9.91 -3.38 -1.86
N ARG A 60 9.29 -2.28 -2.30
CA ARG A 60 8.71 -1.27 -1.41
C ARG A 60 7.63 -1.88 -0.51
N VAL A 61 6.66 -2.57 -1.10
CA VAL A 61 5.54 -3.21 -0.39
C VAL A 61 6.04 -4.33 0.52
N THR A 62 7.00 -5.13 0.06
CA THR A 62 7.63 -6.17 0.90
C THR A 62 8.27 -5.56 2.14
N ARG A 63 8.99 -4.44 1.99
CA ARG A 63 9.59 -3.74 3.13
C ARG A 63 8.55 -3.24 4.12
N ALA A 64 7.44 -2.66 3.65
CA ALA A 64 6.34 -2.23 4.52
C ALA A 64 5.67 -3.43 5.22
N TYR A 65 5.47 -4.53 4.49
CA TYR A 65 4.95 -5.78 5.06
C TYR A 65 5.85 -6.31 6.18
N GLU A 66 7.16 -6.40 5.95
CA GLU A 66 8.13 -6.85 6.96
C GLU A 66 8.13 -5.96 8.21
N MET A 67 8.03 -4.64 8.02
CA MET A 67 8.05 -3.67 9.11
C MET A 67 6.79 -3.69 9.96
N PHE A 68 5.61 -3.86 9.35
CA PHE A 68 4.34 -3.60 10.05
C PHE A 68 3.43 -4.82 10.17
N VAL A 69 3.51 -5.80 9.26
CA VAL A 69 2.53 -6.90 9.18
C VAL A 69 3.14 -8.25 9.53
N ALA A 70 4.39 -8.51 9.14
CA ALA A 70 5.03 -9.81 9.31
C ALA A 70 5.14 -10.25 10.78
N SER A 71 5.30 -9.30 11.70
CA SER A 71 5.32 -9.52 13.15
C SER A 71 3.95 -9.82 13.75
N VAL A 72 2.88 -9.83 12.93
CA VAL A 72 1.47 -9.89 13.34
C VAL A 72 1.05 -8.79 14.33
N GLU A 73 1.82 -7.70 14.41
CA GLU A 73 1.54 -6.58 15.30
C GLU A 73 0.44 -5.68 14.75
N TYR A 74 0.48 -5.39 13.45
CA TYR A 74 -0.51 -4.51 12.80
C TYR A 74 -1.31 -5.22 11.71
N VAL A 75 -2.46 -4.63 11.39
CA VAL A 75 -3.30 -4.95 10.24
C VAL A 75 -3.71 -3.66 9.54
N PHE A 76 -3.73 -3.68 8.21
CA PHE A 76 -4.32 -2.60 7.42
C PHE A 76 -5.79 -2.95 7.11
N GLU A 77 -6.69 -2.03 7.43
CA GLU A 77 -8.14 -2.19 7.32
C GLU A 77 -8.73 -1.01 6.57
N GLN A 78 -9.80 -1.26 5.80
CA GLN A 78 -10.63 -0.19 5.27
C GLN A 78 -11.29 0.57 6.43
N SER A 79 -11.13 1.89 6.47
CA SER A 79 -11.59 2.72 7.59
C SER A 79 -12.86 3.55 7.29
N GLY A 80 -13.33 3.53 6.05
CA GLY A 80 -14.48 4.31 5.59
C GLY A 80 -15.04 3.82 4.25
N GLU A 81 -15.93 4.60 3.65
CA GLU A 81 -16.55 4.25 2.37
C GLU A 81 -15.53 4.26 1.22
N VAL A 82 -15.59 3.22 0.38
CA VAL A 82 -14.80 3.17 -0.86
C VAL A 82 -15.54 3.96 -1.94
N THR A 83 -14.91 5.01 -2.45
CA THR A 83 -15.49 5.83 -3.51
C THR A 83 -14.99 5.36 -4.87
N ARG A 84 -15.92 5.07 -5.79
CA ARG A 84 -15.61 4.87 -7.20
C ARG A 84 -15.73 6.20 -7.94
N HIS A 85 -14.70 6.55 -8.69
CA HIS A 85 -14.69 7.76 -9.52
C HIS A 85 -14.86 7.41 -11.00
N ALA A 86 -15.16 8.42 -11.82
CA ALA A 86 -15.09 8.30 -13.26
C ALA A 86 -13.68 7.86 -13.69
N GLY A 87 -13.56 7.15 -14.82
CA GLY A 87 -12.25 6.80 -15.39
C GLY A 87 -11.50 5.68 -14.65
N SER A 88 -12.22 4.67 -14.14
CA SER A 88 -11.65 3.48 -13.49
C SER A 88 -10.75 3.79 -12.29
N ALA A 89 -11.09 4.83 -11.52
CA ALA A 89 -10.38 5.19 -10.29
C ALA A 89 -11.18 4.81 -9.04
N VAL A 90 -10.47 4.43 -7.98
CA VAL A 90 -11.02 4.05 -6.67
C VAL A 90 -10.25 4.77 -5.58
N ALA A 91 -10.96 5.45 -4.69
CA ALA A 91 -10.42 6.02 -3.46
C ALA A 91 -10.79 5.11 -2.27
N LEU A 92 -9.78 4.64 -1.54
CA LEU A 92 -9.87 3.69 -0.44
C LEU A 92 -9.25 4.30 0.83
N PRO A 93 -10.06 4.75 1.80
CA PRO A 93 -9.54 5.15 3.10
C PRO A 93 -9.14 3.93 3.91
N TRP A 94 -7.99 4.00 4.57
CA TRP A 94 -7.45 2.90 5.37
C TRP A 94 -6.94 3.36 6.73
N VAL A 95 -6.86 2.41 7.67
CA VAL A 95 -6.15 2.53 8.94
C VAL A 95 -5.22 1.35 9.12
N MET A 96 -4.04 1.60 9.69
CA MET A 96 -3.18 0.58 10.27
C MET A 96 -3.54 0.47 11.75
N ARG A 97 -4.07 -0.68 12.15
CA ARG A 97 -4.56 -0.95 13.50
C ARG A 97 -3.65 -1.96 14.21
N SER A 98 -3.32 -1.68 15.47
CA SER A 98 -2.68 -2.63 16.37
C SER A 98 -3.61 -3.82 16.62
N ARG A 99 -3.12 -5.03 16.43
CA ARG A 99 -3.85 -6.26 16.73
C ARG A 99 -3.93 -6.54 18.23
N THR A 100 -3.03 -5.95 19.02
CA THR A 100 -2.96 -6.16 20.47
C THR A 100 -4.10 -5.47 21.21
N ASP A 101 -4.40 -4.22 20.85
CA ASP A 101 -5.32 -3.36 21.60
C ASP A 101 -6.34 -2.62 20.70
N GLY A 102 -6.27 -2.80 19.38
CA GLY A 102 -7.16 -2.16 18.44
C GLY A 102 -6.88 -0.68 18.21
N SER A 103 -5.80 -0.12 18.77
CA SER A 103 -5.44 1.29 18.56
C SER A 103 -5.04 1.58 17.11
N VAL A 104 -5.28 2.80 16.64
CA VAL A 104 -4.89 3.24 15.29
C VAL A 104 -3.47 3.77 15.33
N ALA A 105 -2.55 3.07 14.66
CA ALA A 105 -1.14 3.43 14.57
C ALA A 105 -0.80 4.24 13.30
N GLY A 106 -1.69 4.22 12.30
CA GLY A 106 -1.57 5.02 11.08
C GLY A 106 -2.89 5.06 10.32
N ARG A 107 -3.03 6.02 9.43
CA ARG A 107 -4.20 6.17 8.56
C ARG A 107 -3.81 6.83 7.25
N GLY A 108 -4.64 6.64 6.24
CA GLY A 108 -4.41 7.27 4.97
C GLY A 108 -5.53 7.07 3.97
N LEU A 109 -5.27 7.55 2.76
CA LEU A 109 -6.09 7.39 1.59
C LEU A 109 -5.22 6.79 0.48
N GLU A 110 -5.73 5.73 -0.14
CA GLU A 110 -5.15 5.16 -1.35
C GLU A 110 -6.03 5.55 -2.54
N VAL A 111 -5.44 6.09 -3.60
CA VAL A 111 -6.14 6.38 -4.87
C VAL A 111 -5.58 5.51 -5.98
N LEU A 112 -6.30 4.44 -6.29
CA LEU A 112 -5.93 3.48 -7.31
C LEU A 112 -6.57 3.84 -8.64
N THR A 113 -5.80 3.76 -9.73
CA THR A 113 -6.36 3.71 -11.09
C THR A 113 -6.16 2.33 -11.70
N PHE A 114 -7.07 1.90 -12.57
CA PHE A 114 -7.00 0.58 -13.19
C PHE A 114 -6.85 0.67 -14.70
N ALA A 115 -5.99 -0.20 -15.26
CA ALA A 115 -5.89 -0.43 -16.69
C ALA A 115 -7.11 -1.24 -17.20
N PRO A 116 -7.36 -1.29 -18.53
CA PRO A 116 -8.48 -2.03 -19.10
C PRO A 116 -8.50 -3.53 -18.75
N ASP A 117 -7.34 -4.11 -18.46
CA ASP A 117 -7.19 -5.51 -18.00
C ASP A 117 -7.48 -5.69 -16.50
N ARG A 118 -8.01 -4.65 -15.85
CA ARG A 118 -8.37 -4.58 -14.41
C ARG A 118 -7.17 -4.70 -13.47
N ARG A 119 -5.95 -4.47 -13.94
CA ARG A 119 -4.77 -4.35 -13.07
C ARG A 119 -4.59 -2.91 -12.60
N VAL A 120 -4.05 -2.74 -11.39
CA VAL A 120 -3.65 -1.43 -10.87
C VAL A 120 -2.61 -0.80 -11.81
N ARG A 121 -2.92 0.38 -12.34
CA ARG A 121 -2.07 1.18 -13.21
C ARG A 121 -1.28 2.21 -12.39
N THR A 122 -1.95 2.93 -11.50
CA THR A 122 -1.32 3.82 -10.53
C THR A 122 -1.89 3.61 -9.13
N ASP A 123 -1.06 3.91 -8.15
CA ASP A 123 -1.31 3.82 -6.72
C ASP A 123 -0.80 5.16 -6.13
N HIS A 124 -1.66 5.90 -5.45
CA HIS A 124 -1.33 7.21 -4.92
C HIS A 124 -1.70 7.22 -3.45
N GLU A 125 -0.67 7.15 -2.61
CA GLU A 125 -0.80 7.01 -1.17
C GLU A 125 -0.62 8.36 -0.48
N TYR A 126 -1.63 8.72 0.32
CA TYR A 126 -1.64 9.89 1.19
C TYR A 126 -1.73 9.42 2.65
N VAL A 127 -0.67 9.65 3.43
CA VAL A 127 -0.60 9.25 4.85
C VAL A 127 -0.78 10.47 5.76
N GLY A 128 -1.51 10.35 6.88
CA GLY A 128 -1.73 11.44 7.85
C GLY A 128 -2.17 10.99 9.24
#